data_AF-A0A842P3S6-F1
#
_entry.id   AF-A0A842P3S6-F1
#
_cell.length_a   1.000
_cell.length_b   1.000
_cell.length_c   1.000
_cell.angle_alpha   90.00
_cell.angle_beta   90.00
_cell.angle_gamma   90.00
#
_symmetry.space_group_name_H-M   'P 1'
#
loop_
_entity.id
_entity.type
_entity.pdbx_description
1 polymer ?
#
loop_
_entity_poly.entity_id
_entity_poly.type
_entity_poly.pdbx_seq_one_letter_code
_entity_poly.pdbx_strand_id
1 'polypeptide(L)'
;MEEENHELLLPLVEEENICLPLPINVVSKYWNIDLPMAEAIESTKKYSGFNGSILIEGIELAERHGLSCKIIHSSLNELKKIIDLGIPPIVILPGIPEITQHASVITGYDEVEKTILHYIQKGNQEGEQQEGAIPQDIFEKEWSEEGKLLIILAPSDILSSIDIKNDSNEKSNRLCLIYEKQNILKNSTEALESLKRALELDGNNSTALNLFGGMLNAQKSSDCVKYYEKCIEINDKSYLAFNGLGNFYLKTEQFEKAENYYTKAIEINSKRSAKIYKNRAYLRQQQNNNSGAKDDLKNYLKYYPKAPDRGIIEQAIREL
;
A
#
# COMPACT_ATOMS: atom_id res chain seq x y z
N MET A 1 -10.97 -24.42 26.07
CA MET A 1 -10.58 -23.12 25.50
C MET A 1 -11.53 -22.92 24.36
N GLU A 2 -12.51 -22.05 24.53
CA GLU A 2 -13.37 -21.65 23.42
C GLU A 2 -12.46 -21.01 22.38
N GLU A 3 -12.54 -21.47 21.14
CA GLU A 3 -11.83 -20.88 20.01
C GLU A 3 -12.47 -19.49 19.82
N GLU A 4 -11.77 -18.45 20.28
CA GLU A 4 -12.26 -17.07 20.28
C GLU A 4 -12.27 -16.54 18.84
N ASN A 5 -13.43 -16.60 18.20
CA ASN A 5 -13.72 -15.76 17.05
C ASN A 5 -14.03 -14.34 17.55
N HIS A 6 -13.51 -13.33 16.88
CA HIS A 6 -13.77 -11.93 17.22
C HIS A 6 -14.17 -11.14 15.98
N GLU A 7 -15.26 -10.39 16.11
CA GLU A 7 -15.77 -9.49 15.07
C GLU A 7 -16.18 -8.14 15.67
N LEU A 8 -15.86 -7.07 14.96
CA LEU A 8 -16.19 -5.69 15.27
C LEU A 8 -17.26 -5.19 14.30
N LEU A 9 -18.38 -4.71 14.85
CA LEU A 9 -19.44 -4.09 14.07
C LEU A 9 -19.06 -2.64 13.77
N LEU A 10 -18.93 -2.29 12.49
CA LEU A 10 -18.49 -0.97 12.05
C LEU A 10 -19.64 -0.20 11.37
N PRO A 11 -19.66 1.14 11.47
CA PRO A 11 -20.70 1.93 10.83
C PRO A 11 -20.59 1.90 9.30
N LEU A 12 -21.74 1.96 8.62
CA LEU A 12 -21.78 2.19 7.19
C LEU A 12 -21.43 3.65 6.86
N VAL A 13 -20.53 3.81 5.90
CA VAL A 13 -20.08 5.12 5.44
C VAL A 13 -20.20 5.21 3.92
N GLU A 14 -21.06 6.12 3.47
CA GLU A 14 -21.29 6.37 2.04
C GLU A 14 -20.39 7.50 1.51
N GLU A 15 -20.02 8.46 2.36
CA GLU A 15 -19.27 9.64 1.95
C GLU A 15 -17.76 9.43 2.16
N GLU A 16 -16.99 9.54 1.08
CA GLU A 16 -15.53 9.54 1.11
C GLU A 16 -14.95 10.48 0.04
N ASN A 17 -13.69 10.86 0.20
CA ASN A 17 -12.92 11.52 -0.85
C ASN A 17 -11.41 11.25 -0.69
N ILE A 18 -10.60 11.80 -1.59
CA ILE A 18 -9.14 11.60 -1.60
C ILE A 18 -8.43 12.02 -0.30
N CYS A 19 -8.98 12.99 0.45
CA CYS A 19 -8.44 13.49 1.73
C CYS A 19 -9.18 12.93 2.96
N LEU A 20 -10.31 12.25 2.77
CA LEU A 20 -11.01 11.49 3.80
C LEU A 20 -11.36 10.10 3.23
N PRO A 21 -10.37 9.19 3.19
CA PRO A 21 -10.57 7.85 2.63
C PRO A 21 -11.53 7.03 3.48
N LEU A 22 -12.32 6.14 2.86
CA LEU A 22 -13.31 5.31 3.55
C LEU A 22 -12.79 4.65 4.85
N PRO A 23 -11.62 3.98 4.89
CA PRO A 23 -11.14 3.36 6.14
C PRO A 23 -10.99 4.34 7.31
N ILE A 24 -10.51 5.56 7.03
CA ILE A 24 -10.34 6.59 8.04
C ILE A 24 -11.70 7.06 8.54
N ASN A 25 -12.65 7.28 7.64
CA ASN A 25 -13.98 7.76 7.99
C ASN A 25 -14.75 6.69 8.80
N VAL A 26 -14.68 5.42 8.38
CA VAL A 26 -15.30 4.29 9.08
C VAL A 26 -14.78 4.16 10.51
N VAL A 27 -13.45 4.13 10.68
CA VAL A 27 -12.84 4.03 12.02
C VAL A 27 -13.14 5.27 12.88
N SER A 28 -13.21 6.47 12.28
CA SER A 28 -13.55 7.67 13.04
C SER A 28 -14.98 7.63 13.55
N LYS A 29 -15.94 7.23 12.70
CA LYS A 29 -17.33 7.04 13.12
C LYS A 29 -17.50 5.93 14.14
N TYR A 30 -16.70 4.85 14.07
CA TYR A 30 -16.70 3.79 15.08
C TYR A 30 -16.40 4.34 16.48
N TRP A 31 -15.47 5.30 16.58
CA TRP A 31 -15.18 6.02 17.83
C TRP A 31 -16.13 7.18 18.14
N ASN A 32 -17.27 7.26 17.45
CA ASN A 32 -18.26 8.33 17.57
C ASN A 32 -17.66 9.73 17.32
N ILE A 33 -16.75 9.83 16.35
CA ILE A 33 -16.11 11.07 15.90
C ILE A 33 -16.52 11.32 14.45
N ASP A 34 -17.34 12.36 14.25
CA ASP A 34 -17.75 12.83 12.93
C ASP A 34 -16.68 13.76 12.35
N LEU A 35 -16.06 13.33 11.25
CA LEU A 35 -15.07 14.15 10.53
C LEU A 35 -15.77 15.09 9.54
N PRO A 36 -15.49 16.41 9.57
CA PRO A 36 -16.15 17.37 8.69
C PRO A 36 -15.81 17.15 7.21
N MET A 37 -16.80 16.70 6.44
CA MET A 37 -16.65 16.50 4.98
C MET A 37 -16.25 17.81 4.27
N ALA A 38 -16.74 18.96 4.76
CA ALA A 38 -16.40 20.27 4.21
C ALA A 38 -14.88 20.57 4.29
N GLU A 39 -14.22 20.24 5.40
CA GLU A 39 -12.76 20.40 5.53
C GLU A 39 -12.01 19.48 4.58
N ALA A 40 -12.46 18.23 4.45
CA ALA A 40 -11.86 17.28 3.52
C ALA A 40 -11.95 17.76 2.07
N ILE A 41 -13.13 18.23 1.64
CA ILE A 41 -13.38 18.83 0.32
C ILE A 41 -12.54 20.10 0.11
N GLU A 42 -12.33 20.90 1.15
CA GLU A 42 -11.44 22.05 1.03
C GLU A 42 -9.99 21.62 0.81
N SER A 43 -9.51 20.59 1.54
CA SER A 43 -8.16 20.07 1.35
C SER A 43 -7.95 19.45 -0.03
N THR A 44 -8.98 18.82 -0.63
CA THR A 44 -8.87 18.24 -1.99
C THR A 44 -8.47 19.27 -3.05
N LYS A 45 -8.78 20.56 -2.85
CA LYS A 45 -8.42 21.64 -3.79
C LYS A 45 -6.90 21.75 -4.01
N LYS A 46 -6.08 21.30 -3.06
CA LYS A 46 -4.61 21.27 -3.17
C LYS A 46 -4.10 20.21 -4.16
N TYR A 47 -4.93 19.22 -4.47
CA TYR A 47 -4.54 17.98 -5.15
C TYR A 47 -5.18 17.82 -6.53
N SER A 48 -5.29 18.92 -7.28
CA SER A 48 -5.94 18.94 -8.60
C SER A 48 -5.34 17.89 -9.55
N GLY A 49 -6.19 17.00 -10.07
CA GLY A 49 -5.81 15.95 -11.01
C GLY A 49 -5.29 14.65 -10.39
N PHE A 50 -5.32 14.51 -9.05
CA PHE A 50 -5.02 13.26 -8.37
C PHE A 50 -6.31 12.48 -8.04
N ASN A 51 -6.36 11.20 -8.42
CA ASN A 51 -7.55 10.35 -8.29
C ASN A 51 -7.38 9.20 -7.27
N GLY A 52 -6.45 9.33 -6.31
CA GLY A 52 -6.15 8.30 -5.31
C GLY A 52 -6.38 8.78 -3.88
N SER A 53 -6.24 7.87 -2.90
CA SER A 53 -6.28 8.21 -1.47
C SER A 53 -4.98 8.88 -1.01
N ILE A 54 -5.09 9.89 -0.16
CA ILE A 54 -4.00 10.58 0.54
C ILE A 54 -4.16 10.28 2.03
N LEU A 55 -3.76 9.07 2.43
CA LEU A 55 -4.02 8.54 3.79
C LEU A 55 -3.62 9.51 4.91
N ILE A 56 -2.47 10.18 4.77
CA ILE A 56 -1.99 11.11 5.80
C ILE A 56 -2.89 12.33 5.99
N GLU A 57 -3.59 12.81 4.96
CA GLU A 57 -4.56 13.91 5.12
C GLU A 57 -5.75 13.45 5.97
N GLY A 58 -6.24 12.23 5.74
CA GLY A 58 -7.31 11.64 6.54
C GLY A 58 -6.88 11.42 7.98
N ILE A 59 -5.67 10.90 8.20
CA ILE A 59 -5.09 10.71 9.53
C ILE A 59 -4.95 12.07 10.26
N GLU A 60 -4.36 13.07 9.61
CA GLU A 60 -4.19 14.41 10.18
C GLU A 60 -5.54 15.09 10.47
N LEU A 61 -6.58 14.84 9.67
CA LEU A 61 -7.93 15.29 9.95
C LEU A 61 -8.49 14.60 11.20
N ALA A 62 -8.43 13.27 11.26
CA ALA A 62 -8.85 12.50 12.43
C ALA A 62 -8.17 12.98 13.73
N GLU A 63 -6.87 13.25 13.68
CA GLU A 63 -6.09 13.75 14.82
C GLU A 63 -6.55 15.14 15.30
N ARG A 64 -6.91 16.05 14.38
CA ARG A 64 -7.50 17.35 14.75
C ARG A 64 -8.83 17.22 15.47
N HIS A 65 -9.54 16.10 15.27
CA HIS A 65 -10.85 15.83 15.84
C HIS A 65 -10.83 14.85 17.03
N GLY A 66 -9.67 14.67 17.68
CA GLY A 66 -9.57 13.99 18.97
C GLY A 66 -9.13 12.53 18.90
N LEU A 67 -8.82 12.01 17.71
CA LEU A 67 -8.13 10.73 17.58
C LEU A 67 -6.62 10.89 17.72
N SER A 68 -5.95 9.78 17.93
CA SER A 68 -4.51 9.67 17.80
C SER A 68 -4.20 8.52 16.84
N CYS A 69 -3.03 8.56 16.21
CA CYS A 69 -2.62 7.57 15.23
C CYS A 69 -1.32 6.89 15.65
N LYS A 70 -1.22 5.58 15.38
CA LYS A 70 0.05 4.84 15.36
C LYS A 70 0.18 4.10 14.03
N ILE A 71 1.35 4.19 13.41
CA ILE A 71 1.64 3.54 12.12
C ILE A 71 2.85 2.61 12.31
N ILE A 72 2.64 1.31 12.42
CA ILE A 72 3.67 0.36 12.81
C ILE A 72 3.78 -0.82 11.85
N HIS A 73 4.95 -1.45 11.82
CA HIS A 73 5.08 -2.80 11.27
C HIS A 73 4.70 -3.79 12.37
N SER A 74 3.86 -4.76 12.04
CA SER A 74 3.28 -5.66 13.04
C SER A 74 3.29 -7.13 12.59
N SER A 75 2.63 -7.98 13.36
CA SER A 75 2.45 -9.40 13.11
C SER A 75 0.97 -9.75 13.16
N LEU A 76 0.61 -10.91 12.62
CA LEU A 76 -0.77 -11.38 12.66
C LEU A 76 -1.28 -11.52 14.10
N ASN A 77 -0.43 -11.99 15.02
CA ASN A 77 -0.78 -12.13 16.43
C ASN A 77 -1.05 -10.78 17.11
N GLU A 78 -0.27 -9.75 16.80
CA GLU A 78 -0.51 -8.40 17.32
C GLU A 78 -1.75 -7.77 16.70
N LEU A 79 -2.00 -7.98 15.41
CA LEU A 79 -3.23 -7.55 14.74
C LEU A 79 -4.47 -8.16 15.41
N LYS A 80 -4.46 -9.48 15.69
CA LYS A 80 -5.55 -10.15 16.41
C LYS A 80 -5.76 -9.56 17.81
N LYS A 81 -4.68 -9.35 18.58
CA LYS A 81 -4.76 -8.68 19.90
C LYS A 81 -5.38 -7.28 19.84
N ILE A 82 -5.10 -6.51 18.78
CA ILE A 82 -5.68 -5.17 18.61
C ILE A 82 -7.18 -5.26 18.34
N ILE A 83 -7.59 -6.23 17.51
CA ILE A 83 -9.01 -6.54 17.29
C ILE A 83 -9.66 -6.96 18.61
N ASP A 84 -9.00 -7.82 19.39
CA ASP A 84 -9.51 -8.31 20.68
C ASP A 84 -9.74 -7.20 21.71
N LEU A 85 -9.02 -6.09 21.59
CA LEU A 85 -9.20 -4.88 22.40
C LEU A 85 -10.37 -3.99 21.92
N GLY A 86 -11.11 -4.41 20.89
CA GLY A 86 -12.20 -3.63 20.30
C GLY A 86 -11.70 -2.51 19.38
N ILE A 87 -10.49 -2.60 18.85
CA ILE A 87 -9.86 -1.54 18.06
C ILE A 87 -9.80 -1.97 16.59
N PRO A 88 -10.50 -1.31 15.67
CA PRO A 88 -10.48 -1.67 14.25
C PRO A 88 -9.17 -1.24 13.59
N PRO A 89 -8.27 -2.17 13.22
CA PRO A 89 -7.02 -1.81 12.56
C PRO A 89 -7.25 -1.53 11.08
N ILE A 90 -6.44 -0.62 10.53
CA ILE A 90 -6.37 -0.37 9.09
C ILE A 90 -5.08 -1.00 8.57
N VAL A 91 -5.18 -1.80 7.52
CA VAL A 91 -4.03 -2.41 6.84
C VAL A 91 -3.94 -1.97 5.40
N ILE A 92 -2.74 -2.01 4.84
CA ILE A 92 -2.53 -1.82 3.40
C ILE A 92 -2.41 -3.20 2.77
N LEU A 93 -3.34 -3.50 1.87
CA LEU A 93 -3.32 -4.70 1.06
C LEU A 93 -3.11 -4.33 -0.42
N PRO A 94 -2.48 -5.22 -1.20
CA PRO A 94 -2.48 -5.09 -2.65
C PRO A 94 -3.92 -5.03 -3.15
N GLY A 95 -4.24 -3.96 -3.88
CA GLY A 95 -5.61 -3.75 -4.35
C GLY A 95 -6.08 -4.79 -5.37
N ILE A 96 -7.39 -4.80 -5.60
CA ILE A 96 -8.02 -5.43 -6.77
C ILE A 96 -7.37 -4.82 -8.03
N PRO A 97 -7.18 -5.56 -9.15
CA PRO A 97 -6.64 -4.96 -10.36
C PRO A 97 -7.54 -3.78 -10.74
N GLU A 98 -6.94 -2.61 -11.00
CA GLU A 98 -7.57 -1.28 -11.18
C GLU A 98 -7.54 -0.34 -9.96
N ILE A 99 -7.26 -0.82 -8.74
CA ILE A 99 -7.13 0.02 -7.53
C ILE A 99 -5.71 -0.08 -6.98
N THR A 100 -4.97 1.04 -6.99
CA THR A 100 -3.68 1.20 -6.27
C THR A 100 -3.91 0.98 -4.77
N GLN A 101 -3.04 0.20 -4.10
CA GLN A 101 -2.99 -0.03 -2.63
C GLN A 101 -4.31 0.22 -1.91
N HIS A 102 -5.03 -0.85 -1.61
CA HIS A 102 -6.31 -0.74 -0.90
C HIS A 102 -6.03 -0.71 0.60
N ALA A 103 -6.20 0.46 1.21
CA ALA A 103 -6.35 0.53 2.66
C ALA A 103 -7.70 -0.13 3.01
N SER A 104 -7.67 -1.07 3.93
CA SER A 104 -8.86 -1.81 4.37
C SER A 104 -8.94 -1.81 5.89
N VAL A 105 -10.15 -1.72 6.43
CA VAL A 105 -10.39 -1.89 7.87
C VAL A 105 -10.62 -3.37 8.12
N ILE A 106 -9.87 -3.94 9.06
CA ILE A 106 -10.08 -5.32 9.50
C ILE A 106 -11.15 -5.31 10.59
N THR A 107 -12.21 -6.09 10.37
CA THR A 107 -13.34 -6.19 11.28
C THR A 107 -13.17 -7.34 12.25
N GLY A 108 -12.40 -8.38 11.89
CA GLY A 108 -12.33 -9.57 12.73
C GLY A 108 -11.46 -10.68 12.17
N TYR A 109 -11.57 -11.85 12.80
CA TYR A 109 -10.96 -13.08 12.34
C TYR A 109 -11.75 -14.30 12.83
N ASP A 110 -11.65 -15.39 12.07
CA ASP A 110 -12.18 -16.70 12.43
C ASP A 110 -11.02 -17.70 12.51
N GLU A 111 -10.77 -18.27 13.70
CA GLU A 111 -9.67 -19.22 13.92
C GLU A 111 -9.98 -20.61 13.36
N VAL A 112 -11.25 -20.99 13.30
CA VAL A 112 -11.71 -22.29 12.81
C VAL A 112 -11.56 -22.35 11.30
N GLU A 113 -12.13 -21.35 10.61
CA GLU A 113 -12.09 -21.22 9.16
C GLU A 113 -10.76 -20.64 8.66
N LYS A 114 -9.91 -20.14 9.57
CA LYS A 114 -8.63 -19.48 9.28
C LYS A 114 -8.81 -18.33 8.30
N THR A 115 -9.71 -17.41 8.63
CA THR A 115 -10.00 -16.24 7.80
C THR A 115 -9.80 -14.94 8.57
N ILE A 116 -9.47 -13.88 7.83
CA ILE A 116 -9.44 -12.50 8.31
C ILE A 116 -10.61 -11.77 7.66
N LEU A 117 -11.42 -11.13 8.50
CA LEU A 117 -12.62 -10.41 8.11
C LEU A 117 -12.28 -8.95 7.87
N HIS A 118 -12.75 -8.39 6.76
CA HIS A 118 -12.52 -6.99 6.42
C HIS A 118 -13.79 -6.29 5.96
N TYR A 119 -13.79 -4.98 6.15
CA TYR A 119 -14.90 -4.12 5.82
C TYR A 119 -15.17 -4.06 4.31
N ILE A 120 -16.43 -4.24 3.91
CA ILE A 120 -16.92 -4.00 2.55
C ILE A 120 -18.01 -2.93 2.59
N GLN A 121 -17.81 -1.85 1.83
CA GLN A 121 -18.74 -0.70 1.78
C GLN A 121 -20.11 -1.05 1.19
N LYS A 122 -20.19 -2.02 0.28
CA LYS A 122 -21.45 -2.41 -0.36
C LYS A 122 -22.27 -3.24 0.62
N GLY A 123 -23.27 -2.61 1.25
CA GLY A 123 -24.32 -3.36 1.90
C GLY A 123 -25.10 -4.23 0.92
N ASN A 124 -25.75 -5.29 1.42
CA ASN A 124 -26.72 -6.03 0.62
C ASN A 124 -27.94 -5.13 0.30
N GLN A 125 -28.90 -5.62 -0.52
CA GLN A 125 -30.11 -4.86 -0.91
C GLN A 125 -30.97 -4.38 0.29
N GLU A 126 -30.69 -4.85 1.50
CA GLU A 126 -31.41 -4.57 2.74
C GLU A 126 -30.65 -3.59 3.66
N GLY A 127 -29.45 -3.12 3.25
CA GLY A 127 -28.68 -2.14 4.01
C GLY A 127 -27.83 -2.72 5.14
N GLU A 128 -27.60 -4.04 5.17
CA GLU A 128 -26.70 -4.67 6.14
C GLU A 128 -25.26 -4.62 5.63
N GLN A 129 -24.29 -4.40 6.54
CA GLN A 129 -22.86 -4.45 6.23
C GLN A 129 -22.50 -5.82 5.64
N GLN A 130 -21.83 -5.84 4.48
CA GLN A 130 -21.20 -7.06 3.99
C GLN A 130 -19.79 -7.16 4.56
N GLU A 131 -19.40 -8.38 4.91
CA GLU A 131 -18.05 -8.69 5.33
C GLU A 131 -17.33 -9.46 4.24
N GLY A 132 -16.09 -9.05 3.97
CA GLY A 132 -15.19 -9.84 3.14
C GLY A 132 -14.38 -10.77 4.02
N ALA A 133 -14.27 -12.03 3.62
CA ALA A 133 -13.39 -13.00 4.26
C ALA A 133 -12.18 -13.28 3.36
N ILE A 134 -10.98 -13.11 3.90
CA ILE A 134 -9.72 -13.45 3.22
C ILE A 134 -9.09 -14.63 3.95
N PRO A 135 -8.74 -15.73 3.27
CA PRO A 135 -7.95 -16.80 3.88
C PRO A 135 -6.68 -16.25 4.54
N GLN A 136 -6.40 -16.66 5.78
CA GLN A 136 -5.35 -16.08 6.61
C GLN A 136 -3.96 -16.15 5.98
N ASP A 137 -3.66 -17.24 5.27
CA ASP A 137 -2.40 -17.43 4.55
C ASP A 137 -2.25 -16.46 3.36
N ILE A 138 -3.33 -16.20 2.64
CA ILE A 138 -3.40 -15.20 1.58
C ILE A 138 -3.22 -13.81 2.17
N PHE A 139 -3.96 -13.48 3.24
CA PHE A 139 -3.87 -12.19 3.93
C PHE A 139 -2.44 -11.93 4.41
N GLU A 140 -1.83 -12.87 5.12
CA GLU A 140 -0.47 -12.71 5.65
C GLU A 140 0.57 -12.56 4.53
N LYS A 141 0.42 -13.34 3.45
CA LYS A 141 1.28 -13.21 2.27
C LYS A 141 1.18 -11.80 1.70
N GLU A 142 -0.02 -11.35 1.39
CA GLU A 142 -0.27 -10.05 0.75
C GLU A 142 0.13 -8.86 1.64
N TRP A 143 -0.21 -8.91 2.93
CA TRP A 143 0.17 -7.89 3.91
C TRP A 143 1.68 -7.81 4.12
N SER A 144 2.39 -8.95 4.03
CA SER A 144 3.86 -8.97 4.13
C SER A 144 4.58 -8.30 2.96
N GLU A 145 3.95 -8.19 1.79
CA GLU A 145 4.50 -7.40 0.67
C GLU A 145 4.64 -5.91 1.04
N GLU A 146 3.73 -5.41 1.89
CA GLU A 146 3.74 -4.04 2.44
C GLU A 146 4.51 -3.93 3.77
N GLY A 147 5.34 -4.92 4.10
CA GLY A 147 6.07 -4.96 5.36
C GLY A 147 5.17 -5.13 6.58
N LYS A 148 3.93 -5.62 6.41
CA LYS A 148 2.95 -5.76 7.50
C LYS A 148 2.62 -4.42 8.17
N LEU A 149 2.47 -3.36 7.38
CA LEU A 149 2.10 -2.02 7.86
C LEU A 149 0.68 -2.02 8.45
N LEU A 150 0.57 -1.55 9.69
CA LEU A 150 -0.66 -1.43 10.47
C LEU A 150 -0.86 0.03 10.87
N ILE A 151 -2.04 0.56 10.62
CA ILE A 151 -2.46 1.91 11.03
C ILE A 151 -3.56 1.74 12.07
N ILE A 152 -3.37 2.35 13.24
CA ILE A 152 -4.30 2.29 14.36
C ILE A 152 -4.75 3.72 14.66
N LEU A 153 -6.05 3.98 14.50
CA LEU A 153 -6.70 5.21 14.88
C LEU A 153 -7.64 4.93 16.04
N ALA A 154 -7.39 5.57 17.19
CA ALA A 154 -8.28 5.49 18.34
C ALA A 154 -8.09 6.72 19.25
N PRO A 155 -9.00 6.97 20.21
CA PRO A 155 -8.81 7.96 21.26
C PRO A 155 -7.47 7.76 21.99
N SER A 156 -6.85 8.85 22.46
CA SER A 156 -5.49 8.82 23.02
C SER A 156 -5.37 7.91 24.26
N ASP A 157 -6.41 7.85 25.09
CA ASP A 157 -6.49 6.98 26.26
C ASP A 157 -6.51 5.49 25.87
N ILE A 158 -7.28 5.13 24.84
CA ILE A 158 -7.27 3.78 24.27
C ILE A 158 -5.89 3.44 23.70
N LEU A 159 -5.30 4.32 22.88
CA LEU A 159 -3.97 4.08 22.30
C LEU A 159 -2.85 3.97 23.35
N SER A 160 -3.00 4.64 24.49
CA SER A 160 -2.03 4.57 25.60
C SER A 160 -2.03 3.21 26.30
N SER A 161 -3.11 2.44 26.17
CA SER A 161 -3.25 1.10 26.74
C SER A 161 -2.55 0.01 25.94
N ILE A 162 -2.17 0.30 24.68
CA ILE A 162 -1.50 -0.65 23.80
C ILE A 162 0.01 -0.54 23.98
N ASP A 163 0.66 -1.62 24.45
CA ASP A 163 2.13 -1.71 24.53
C ASP A 163 2.73 -1.90 23.13
N ILE A 164 2.87 -0.80 22.39
CA ILE A 164 3.55 -0.77 21.10
C ILE A 164 4.97 -0.30 21.34
N LYS A 165 5.88 -1.28 21.40
CA LYS A 165 7.31 -1.02 21.43
C LYS A 165 7.72 -0.51 20.05
N ASN A 166 8.51 0.57 20.04
CA ASN A 166 9.23 1.14 18.88
C ASN A 166 8.63 2.43 18.25
N ASP A 167 8.62 3.51 19.04
CA ASP A 167 8.23 4.88 18.67
C ASP A 167 9.04 5.47 17.49
N SER A 168 10.31 5.11 17.34
CA SER A 168 11.14 5.58 16.22
C SER A 168 10.65 5.04 14.87
N ASN A 169 10.27 3.75 14.84
CA ASN A 169 9.73 3.12 13.64
C ASN A 169 8.37 3.72 13.27
N GLU A 170 7.54 4.04 14.27
CA GLU A 170 6.26 4.72 14.05
C GLU A 170 6.44 6.06 13.35
N LYS A 171 7.31 6.92 13.89
CA LYS A 171 7.60 8.23 13.31
C LYS A 171 8.21 8.11 11.91
N SER A 172 9.08 7.11 11.70
CA SER A 172 9.67 6.83 10.39
C SER A 172 8.60 6.43 9.35
N ASN A 173 7.65 5.57 9.72
CA ASN A 173 6.53 5.18 8.86
C ASN A 173 5.62 6.36 8.54
N ARG A 174 5.31 7.19 9.53
CA ARG A 174 4.53 8.41 9.30
C ARG A 174 5.18 9.33 8.29
N LEU A 175 6.50 9.51 8.37
CA LEU A 175 7.25 10.32 7.42
C LEU A 175 7.21 9.76 5.98
N CYS A 176 7.04 8.44 5.81
CA CYS A 176 6.81 7.85 4.48
C CYS A 176 5.47 8.30 3.88
N LEU A 177 4.38 8.36 4.67
CA LEU A 177 3.10 8.87 4.18
C LEU A 177 3.14 10.39 3.94
N ILE A 178 3.88 11.13 4.76
CA ILE A 178 4.12 12.57 4.53
C ILE A 178 4.89 12.78 3.23
N TYR A 179 5.91 11.95 2.95
CA TYR A 179 6.63 11.98 1.68
C TYR A 179 5.67 11.80 0.49
N GLU A 180 4.77 10.83 0.54
CA GLU A 180 3.80 10.59 -0.55
C GLU A 180 2.93 11.82 -0.81
N LYS A 181 2.40 12.44 0.25
CA LYS A 181 1.68 13.72 0.18
C LYS A 181 2.51 14.80 -0.52
N GLN A 182 3.76 15.02 -0.08
CA GLN A 182 4.63 16.05 -0.67
C GLN A 182 5.01 15.74 -2.13
N ASN A 183 5.17 14.47 -2.46
CA ASN A 183 5.46 14.02 -3.82
C ASN A 183 4.27 14.29 -4.77
N ILE A 184 3.03 14.10 -4.30
CA ILE A 184 1.81 14.48 -5.05
C ILE A 184 1.76 16.00 -5.28
N LEU A 185 2.11 16.78 -4.26
CA LEU A 185 2.20 18.24 -4.35
C LEU A 185 3.40 18.74 -5.18
N LYS A 186 4.28 17.83 -5.63
CA LYS A 186 5.53 18.13 -6.35
C LYS A 186 6.54 18.96 -5.55
N ASN A 187 6.41 18.95 -4.23
CA ASN A 187 7.31 19.60 -3.28
C ASN A 187 8.55 18.72 -3.06
N SER A 188 9.45 18.71 -4.04
CA SER A 188 10.57 17.76 -4.11
C SER A 188 11.55 17.90 -2.94
N THR A 189 11.71 19.12 -2.39
CA THR A 189 12.62 19.40 -1.28
C THR A 189 12.09 18.80 0.02
N GLU A 190 10.83 19.07 0.34
CA GLU A 190 10.12 18.61 1.53
C GLU A 190 9.93 17.09 1.50
N ALA A 191 9.64 16.54 0.32
CA ALA A 191 9.60 15.10 0.09
C ALA A 191 10.96 14.45 0.43
N LEU A 192 12.06 14.99 -0.10
CA LEU A 192 13.39 14.47 0.17
C LEU A 192 13.77 14.56 1.66
N GLU A 193 13.46 15.67 2.31
CA GLU A 193 13.70 15.87 3.73
C GLU A 193 12.94 14.86 4.59
N SER A 194 11.67 14.59 4.25
CA SER A 194 10.83 13.61 4.96
C SER A 194 11.47 12.21 4.92
N LEU A 195 11.96 11.76 3.76
CA LEU A 195 12.61 10.45 3.64
C LEU A 195 13.98 10.38 4.33
N LYS A 196 14.78 11.46 4.28
CA LYS A 196 16.05 11.51 5.02
C LYS A 196 15.79 11.33 6.52
N ARG A 197 14.84 12.10 7.06
CA ARG A 197 14.47 12.02 8.46
C ARG A 197 13.85 10.66 8.84
N ALA A 198 13.09 10.04 7.93
CA ALA A 198 12.57 8.69 8.15
C ALA A 198 13.72 7.68 8.34
N LEU A 199 14.75 7.75 7.48
CA LEU A 199 15.92 6.87 7.54
C LEU A 199 16.87 7.21 8.70
N GLU A 200 16.89 8.46 9.19
CA GLU A 200 17.61 8.83 10.41
C GLU A 200 16.95 8.25 11.66
N LEU A 201 15.61 8.20 11.70
CA LEU A 201 14.86 7.62 12.81
C LEU A 201 14.88 6.09 12.80
N ASP A 202 14.74 5.49 11.62
CA ASP A 202 14.84 4.04 11.41
C ASP A 202 15.52 3.76 10.07
N GLY A 203 16.83 3.48 10.14
CA GLY A 203 17.62 3.15 8.96
C GLY A 203 17.26 1.80 8.33
N ASN A 204 16.44 0.99 8.99
CA ASN A 204 15.95 -0.31 8.50
C ASN A 204 14.49 -0.26 8.06
N ASN A 205 13.86 0.93 8.01
CA ASN A 205 12.52 1.06 7.46
C ASN A 205 12.51 0.71 5.96
N SER A 206 12.00 -0.47 5.61
CA SER A 206 11.99 -0.97 4.23
C SER A 206 11.21 -0.06 3.29
N THR A 207 10.13 0.58 3.77
CA THR A 207 9.32 1.51 2.98
C THR A 207 10.13 2.77 2.67
N ALA A 208 10.77 3.37 3.67
CA ALA A 208 11.61 4.54 3.49
C ALA A 208 12.79 4.25 2.54
N LEU A 209 13.45 3.09 2.69
CA LEU A 209 14.54 2.65 1.83
C LEU A 209 14.10 2.53 0.36
N ASN A 210 12.95 1.89 0.11
CA ASN A 210 12.37 1.76 -1.23
C ASN A 210 12.05 3.13 -1.85
N LEU A 211 11.36 4.01 -1.10
CA LEU A 211 10.97 5.33 -1.57
C LEU A 211 12.19 6.22 -1.87
N PHE A 212 13.22 6.17 -1.01
CA PHE A 212 14.47 6.91 -1.21
C PHE A 212 15.25 6.38 -2.42
N GLY A 213 15.33 5.06 -2.59
CA GLY A 213 15.85 4.43 -3.81
C GLY A 213 15.09 4.88 -5.06
N GLY A 214 13.77 5.04 -4.97
CA GLY A 214 12.89 5.61 -6.00
C GLY A 214 13.34 6.99 -6.46
N MET A 215 13.55 7.90 -5.50
CA MET A 215 14.01 9.26 -5.77
C MET A 215 15.39 9.28 -6.44
N LEU A 216 16.34 8.50 -5.93
CA LEU A 216 17.68 8.42 -6.49
C LEU A 216 17.68 7.85 -7.91
N ASN A 217 16.83 6.85 -8.17
CA ASN A 217 16.66 6.27 -9.51
C ASN A 217 16.05 7.27 -10.49
N ALA A 218 15.09 8.10 -10.04
CA ALA A 218 14.57 9.20 -10.86
C ALA A 218 15.65 10.22 -11.23
N GLN A 219 16.61 10.46 -10.33
CA GLN A 219 17.79 11.31 -10.54
C GLN A 219 18.94 10.61 -11.29
N LYS A 220 18.74 9.37 -11.77
CA LYS A 220 19.76 8.52 -12.42
C LYS A 220 21.00 8.26 -11.53
N SER A 221 20.88 8.37 -10.22
CA SER A 221 21.97 8.08 -9.30
C SER A 221 22.10 6.56 -9.08
N SER A 222 23.30 6.03 -9.24
CA SER A 222 23.62 4.62 -8.97
C SER A 222 23.50 4.25 -7.49
N ASP A 223 23.51 5.24 -6.60
CA ASP A 223 23.25 5.04 -5.18
C ASP A 223 21.87 4.44 -4.90
N CYS A 224 20.91 4.50 -5.83
CA CYS A 224 19.62 3.82 -5.61
C CYS A 224 19.77 2.32 -5.36
N VAL A 225 20.79 1.67 -5.94
CA VAL A 225 21.01 0.23 -5.84
C VAL A 225 21.21 -0.20 -4.38
N LYS A 226 22.09 0.49 -3.63
CA LYS A 226 22.34 0.15 -2.21
C LYS A 226 21.08 0.25 -1.34
N TYR A 227 20.18 1.20 -1.62
CA TYR A 227 18.95 1.38 -0.85
C TYR A 227 17.90 0.33 -1.20
N TYR A 228 17.77 -0.02 -2.49
CA TYR A 228 16.89 -1.13 -2.88
C TYR A 228 17.41 -2.48 -2.40
N GLU A 229 18.70 -2.74 -2.46
CA GLU A 229 19.30 -3.98 -1.95
C GLU A 229 19.08 -4.10 -0.43
N LYS A 230 19.31 -3.02 0.32
CA LYS A 230 18.99 -2.99 1.76
C LYS A 230 17.50 -3.17 2.03
N CYS A 231 16.62 -2.57 1.21
CA CYS A 231 15.17 -2.78 1.32
C CYS A 231 14.81 -4.26 1.17
N ILE A 232 15.41 -4.95 0.18
CA ILE A 232 15.17 -6.38 -0.09
C ILE A 232 15.76 -7.27 1.01
N GLU A 233 16.87 -6.87 1.62
CA GLU A 233 17.44 -7.59 2.78
C GLU A 233 16.48 -7.57 3.98
N ILE A 234 15.79 -6.45 4.22
CA ILE A 234 14.82 -6.30 5.32
C ILE A 234 13.45 -6.91 4.95
N ASN A 235 12.98 -6.69 3.73
CA ASN A 235 11.72 -7.19 3.20
C ASN A 235 11.94 -7.80 1.81
N ASP A 236 12.18 -9.11 1.79
CA ASP A 236 12.41 -9.91 0.59
C ASP A 236 11.16 -10.08 -0.30
N LYS A 237 9.99 -9.59 0.16
CA LYS A 237 8.74 -9.55 -0.59
C LYS A 237 8.39 -8.17 -1.13
N SER A 238 9.30 -7.20 -1.03
CA SER A 238 9.10 -5.86 -1.58
C SER A 238 9.22 -5.86 -3.12
N TYR A 239 8.14 -6.18 -3.81
CA TYR A 239 8.11 -6.19 -5.29
C TYR A 239 8.44 -4.80 -5.88
N LEU A 240 8.15 -3.71 -5.16
CA LEU A 240 8.48 -2.34 -5.57
C LEU A 240 10.00 -2.11 -5.62
N ALA A 241 10.75 -2.66 -4.66
CA ALA A 241 12.21 -2.54 -4.65
C ALA A 241 12.84 -3.32 -5.82
N PHE A 242 12.35 -4.53 -6.08
CA PHE A 242 12.75 -5.32 -7.25
C PHE A 242 12.40 -4.60 -8.57
N ASN A 243 11.20 -4.04 -8.69
CA ASN A 243 10.82 -3.22 -9.83
C ASN A 243 11.73 -1.99 -9.99
N GLY A 244 12.05 -1.33 -8.87
CA GLY A 244 12.98 -0.19 -8.81
C GLY A 244 14.36 -0.54 -9.38
N LEU A 245 14.95 -1.66 -8.96
CA LEU A 245 16.19 -2.17 -9.52
C LEU A 245 16.05 -2.51 -11.00
N GLY A 246 14.98 -3.20 -11.40
CA GLY A 246 14.70 -3.50 -12.81
C GLY A 246 14.67 -2.24 -13.68
N ASN A 247 13.99 -1.19 -13.20
CA ASN A 247 13.92 0.11 -13.88
C ASN A 247 15.29 0.80 -13.95
N PHE A 248 16.09 0.72 -12.89
CA PHE A 248 17.45 1.29 -12.90
C PHE A 248 18.35 0.59 -13.91
N TYR A 249 18.36 -0.75 -13.91
CA TYR A 249 19.17 -1.53 -14.84
C TYR A 249 18.70 -1.42 -16.29
N LEU A 250 17.39 -1.26 -16.52
CA LEU A 250 16.85 -0.96 -17.84
C LEU A 250 17.36 0.40 -18.35
N LYS A 251 17.32 1.45 -17.52
CA LYS A 251 17.83 2.78 -17.87
C LYS A 251 19.34 2.84 -18.12
N THR A 252 20.08 1.89 -17.52
CA THR A 252 21.54 1.77 -17.67
C THR A 252 21.93 0.65 -18.64
N GLU A 253 20.97 0.16 -19.44
CA GLU A 253 21.15 -0.84 -20.52
C GLU A 253 21.75 -2.18 -20.05
N GLN A 254 21.69 -2.47 -18.75
CA GLN A 254 22.08 -3.76 -18.17
C GLN A 254 20.89 -4.74 -18.25
N PHE A 255 20.52 -5.12 -19.46
CA PHE A 255 19.26 -5.84 -19.73
C PHE A 255 19.12 -7.17 -18.99
N GLU A 256 20.18 -7.96 -18.85
CA GLU A 256 20.13 -9.25 -18.12
C GLU A 256 19.77 -9.05 -16.64
N LYS A 257 20.38 -8.05 -15.98
CA LYS A 257 20.05 -7.71 -14.59
C LYS A 257 18.62 -7.19 -14.47
N ALA A 258 18.22 -6.32 -15.38
CA ALA A 258 16.87 -5.78 -15.38
C ALA A 258 15.80 -6.88 -15.55
N GLU A 259 16.02 -7.84 -16.46
CA GLU A 259 15.13 -8.98 -16.64
C GLU A 259 15.04 -9.84 -15.38
N ASN A 260 16.17 -10.15 -14.74
CA ASN A 260 16.20 -10.91 -13.49
C ASN A 260 15.37 -10.21 -12.39
N TYR A 261 15.57 -8.91 -12.19
CA TYR A 261 14.85 -8.16 -11.16
C TYR A 261 13.37 -7.97 -11.45
N TYR A 262 12.99 -7.73 -12.72
CA TYR A 262 11.57 -7.74 -13.10
C TYR A 262 10.92 -9.10 -12.89
N THR A 263 11.64 -10.19 -13.16
CA THR A 263 11.14 -11.56 -12.96
C THR A 263 10.87 -11.83 -11.48
N LYS A 264 11.80 -11.49 -10.59
CA LYS A 264 11.60 -11.59 -9.13
C LYS A 264 10.39 -10.79 -8.64
N ALA A 265 10.21 -9.55 -9.13
CA ALA A 265 9.05 -8.73 -8.78
C ALA A 265 7.72 -9.38 -9.22
N ILE A 266 7.70 -10.03 -10.39
CA ILE A 266 6.54 -10.73 -10.93
C ILE A 266 6.25 -12.03 -10.16
N GLU A 267 7.28 -12.75 -9.71
CA GLU A 267 7.16 -13.99 -8.93
C GLU A 267 6.54 -13.75 -7.54
N ILE A 268 6.83 -12.61 -6.90
CA ILE A 268 6.23 -12.22 -5.62
C ILE A 268 4.71 -12.09 -5.76
N ASN A 269 4.27 -11.25 -6.70
CA ASN A 269 2.86 -11.02 -6.96
C ASN A 269 2.59 -10.67 -8.42
N SER A 270 2.22 -11.67 -9.22
CA SER A 270 1.99 -11.52 -10.65
C SER A 270 0.85 -10.54 -10.99
N LYS A 271 -0.19 -10.52 -10.15
CA LYS A 271 -1.38 -9.68 -10.33
C LYS A 271 -1.04 -8.21 -10.09
N ARG A 272 -0.31 -7.92 -9.02
CA ARG A 272 0.13 -6.57 -8.64
C ARG A 272 1.22 -6.03 -9.56
N SER A 273 2.08 -6.92 -10.04
CA SER A 273 3.17 -6.63 -10.98
C SER A 273 2.70 -6.50 -12.43
N ALA A 274 1.40 -6.34 -12.70
CA ALA A 274 0.85 -6.20 -14.06
C ALA A 274 1.65 -5.19 -14.90
N LYS A 275 1.89 -3.97 -14.39
CA LYS A 275 2.66 -2.93 -15.09
C LYS A 275 4.12 -3.31 -15.35
N ILE A 276 4.70 -4.20 -14.54
CA ILE A 276 6.08 -4.68 -14.71
C ILE A 276 6.20 -5.55 -15.96
N TYR A 277 5.17 -6.31 -16.33
CA TYR A 277 5.17 -7.04 -17.59
C TYR A 277 5.38 -6.12 -18.79
N LYS A 278 4.82 -4.90 -18.81
CA LYS A 278 5.11 -3.94 -19.89
C LYS A 278 6.57 -3.52 -19.92
N ASN A 279 7.18 -3.28 -18.76
CA ASN A 279 8.58 -2.89 -18.68
C ASN A 279 9.51 -4.03 -19.14
N ARG A 280 9.20 -5.27 -18.75
CA ARG A 280 9.95 -6.46 -19.19
C ARG A 280 9.70 -6.77 -20.67
N ALA A 281 8.51 -6.53 -21.19
CA ALA A 281 8.23 -6.65 -22.63
C ALA A 281 9.07 -5.67 -23.45
N TYR A 282 9.11 -4.39 -23.04
CA TYR A 282 9.96 -3.38 -23.68
C TYR A 282 11.44 -3.79 -23.65
N LEU A 283 11.93 -4.24 -22.50
CA LEU A 283 13.29 -4.77 -22.35
C LEU A 283 13.57 -5.93 -23.32
N ARG A 284 12.64 -6.89 -23.42
CA ARG A 284 12.80 -8.06 -24.28
C ARG A 284 12.80 -7.71 -25.76
N GLN A 285 12.04 -6.68 -26.16
CA GLN A 285 12.15 -6.11 -27.51
C GLN A 285 13.55 -5.55 -27.80
N GLN A 286 14.18 -4.85 -26.84
CA GLN A 286 15.57 -4.37 -27.00
C GLN A 286 16.57 -5.51 -27.18
N GLN A 287 16.28 -6.68 -26.63
CA GLN A 287 17.07 -7.90 -26.78
C GLN A 287 16.67 -8.76 -28.01
N ASN A 288 15.76 -8.29 -28.87
CA ASN A 288 15.16 -9.05 -29.98
C ASN A 288 14.40 -10.32 -29.56
N ASN A 289 14.03 -10.44 -28.28
CA ASN A 289 13.19 -11.52 -27.78
C ASN A 289 11.70 -11.17 -27.95
N ASN A 290 11.23 -11.14 -29.19
CA ASN A 290 9.84 -10.78 -29.52
C ASN A 290 8.82 -11.76 -28.93
N SER A 291 9.18 -13.05 -28.87
CA SER A 291 8.32 -14.08 -28.29
C SER A 291 8.01 -13.81 -26.81
N GLY A 292 9.05 -13.57 -25.99
CA GLY A 292 8.89 -13.26 -24.58
C GLY A 292 8.23 -11.91 -24.33
N ALA A 293 8.48 -10.92 -25.21
CA ALA A 293 7.79 -9.63 -25.14
C ALA A 293 6.28 -9.78 -25.37
N LYS A 294 5.88 -10.58 -26.37
CA LYS A 294 4.48 -10.86 -26.67
C LYS A 294 3.77 -11.55 -25.50
N ASP A 295 4.44 -12.51 -24.86
CA ASP A 295 3.89 -13.20 -23.70
C ASP A 295 3.72 -12.29 -22.48
N ASP A 296 4.66 -11.37 -22.25
CA ASP A 296 4.53 -10.37 -21.20
C ASP A 296 3.36 -9.41 -21.46
N LEU A 297 3.19 -8.91 -22.69
CA LEU A 297 2.06 -8.05 -23.03
C LEU A 297 0.70 -8.77 -22.88
N LYS A 298 0.62 -10.06 -23.21
CA LYS A 298 -0.57 -10.87 -22.94
C LYS A 298 -0.85 -10.99 -21.43
N ASN A 299 0.19 -11.22 -20.62
CA ASN A 299 0.05 -11.28 -19.17
C ASN A 299 -0.38 -9.92 -18.58
N TYR A 300 0.13 -8.79 -19.10
CA TYR A 300 -0.37 -7.46 -18.74
C TYR A 300 -1.89 -7.35 -18.96
N LEU A 301 -2.37 -7.70 -20.15
CA LEU A 301 -3.81 -7.64 -20.46
C LEU A 301 -4.65 -8.67 -19.69
N LYS A 302 -4.06 -9.81 -19.29
CA LYS A 302 -4.73 -10.80 -18.42
C LYS A 302 -5.05 -10.20 -17.05
N TYR A 303 -4.11 -9.48 -16.45
CA TYR A 303 -4.31 -8.86 -15.13
C TYR A 303 -4.92 -7.47 -15.21
N TYR A 304 -4.87 -6.80 -16.36
CA TYR A 304 -5.40 -5.45 -16.56
C TYR A 304 -6.28 -5.38 -17.83
N PRO A 305 -7.44 -6.08 -17.84
CA PRO A 305 -8.25 -6.23 -19.05
C PRO A 305 -8.90 -4.92 -19.50
N LYS A 306 -9.11 -3.95 -18.61
CA LYS A 306 -9.67 -2.63 -18.93
C LYS A 306 -8.61 -1.53 -18.99
N ALA A 307 -7.36 -1.88 -19.27
CA ALA A 307 -6.28 -0.93 -19.38
C ALA A 307 -6.62 0.21 -20.37
N PRO A 308 -6.40 1.50 -20.01
CA PRO A 308 -6.67 2.62 -20.92
C PRO A 308 -5.90 2.52 -22.25
N ASP A 309 -4.72 1.90 -22.21
CA ASP A 309 -3.84 1.67 -23.35
C ASP A 309 -4.03 0.31 -24.01
N ARG A 310 -5.10 -0.43 -23.69
CA ARG A 310 -5.35 -1.79 -24.21
C ARG A 310 -5.20 -1.90 -25.73
N GLY A 311 -5.80 -0.99 -26.49
CA GLY A 311 -5.74 -1.03 -27.95
C GLY A 311 -4.31 -0.93 -28.50
N ILE A 312 -3.47 -0.12 -27.86
CA ILE A 312 -2.04 0.02 -28.19
C ILE A 312 -1.31 -1.30 -27.91
N ILE A 313 -1.59 -1.92 -26.75
CA ILE A 313 -0.96 -3.19 -26.39
C ILE A 313 -1.39 -4.32 -27.32
N GLU A 314 -2.67 -4.41 -27.68
CA GLU A 314 -3.17 -5.40 -28.64
C GLU A 314 -2.53 -5.24 -30.02
N GLN A 315 -2.30 -4.00 -30.47
CA GLN A 315 -1.56 -3.73 -31.69
C GLN A 315 -0.10 -4.20 -31.59
N ALA A 316 0.61 -3.83 -30.51
CA ALA A 316 1.99 -4.27 -30.29
C ALA A 316 2.13 -5.81 -30.27
N ILE A 317 1.15 -6.53 -29.69
CA ILE A 317 1.10 -8.00 -29.71
C ILE A 317 0.98 -8.56 -31.14
N ARG A 318 0.29 -7.87 -32.05
CA ARG A 318 0.15 -8.30 -33.46
C ARG A 318 1.41 -8.04 -34.28
N GLU A 319 2.15 -6.99 -33.94
CA GLU A 319 3.36 -6.56 -34.65
C GLU A 319 4.61 -7.36 -34.23
N LEU A 320 4.61 -7.94 -33.01
CA LEU A 320 5.64 -8.83 -32.47
C LEU A 320 5.51 -10.30 -32.91
#